data_AF-A0A2H9SXA1-F1
#
_entry.id   AF-A0A2H9SXA1-F1
#
_cell.length_a   1.000
_cell.length_b   1.000
_cell.length_c   1.000
_cell.angle_alpha   90.00
_cell.angle_beta   90.00
_cell.angle_gamma   90.00
#
_symmetry.space_group_name_H-M   'P 1'
#
loop_
_entity.id
_entity.type
_entity.pdbx_description
1 polymer ?
#
loop_
_entity_poly.entity_id
_entity_poly.type
_entity_poly.pdbx_seq_one_letter_code
_entity_poly.pdbx_strand_id
1 'polypeptide(L)'
;MYSGNFIINIFLGLLLCSCCRPSSAKYENFYAHLETSWKPCQTFKESTYFLVVLVNARHLDYTDNHSFLQTMTKHPSDGSKNCDVGHAWIYLRGMLDGVSVELEGGHSGERGLTQARYFEGIMNFIEYGYANPTPAQKRRPRYEANPIRYLWQIQKDGFFQEGSGGHSPTCAAKIDLTQEQFLSILAFVQSYPYQEYSIVRNQCASFVSQIAALADWHLPGEVTMQLEPQLKIGGETIQLWQDPSYAQITLSSPDVIEKNLLESIRTGRAQEASRWYTSTHPEPTVSLMEKIRLAPQRIQRLLLFR
;
A
#
# COMPACT_ATOMS: atom_id res chain seq x y z
N MET A 1 -42.02 26.32 5.73
CA MET A 1 -40.88 26.23 4.78
C MET A 1 -39.64 26.75 5.50
N TYR A 2 -38.47 26.14 5.28
CA TYR A 2 -37.22 26.21 6.09
C TYR A 2 -37.12 25.23 7.27
N SER A 3 -37.14 23.92 6.99
CA SER A 3 -36.68 22.91 7.97
C SER A 3 -35.98 21.69 7.33
N GLY A 4 -35.74 21.69 6.01
CA GLY A 4 -35.11 20.57 5.30
C GLY A 4 -33.58 20.60 5.26
N ASN A 5 -32.94 21.76 5.47
CA ASN A 5 -31.49 21.91 5.30
C ASN A 5 -30.66 21.67 6.58
N PHE A 6 -31.29 21.57 7.75
CA PHE A 6 -30.54 21.38 9.01
C PHE A 6 -30.23 19.90 9.27
N ILE A 7 -31.17 19.00 8.98
CA ILE A 7 -31.00 17.54 9.18
C ILE A 7 -30.00 16.95 8.16
N ILE A 8 -30.01 17.44 6.91
CA ILE A 8 -29.06 17.00 5.87
C ILE A 8 -27.62 17.43 6.22
N ASN A 9 -27.42 18.62 6.79
CA ASN A 9 -26.09 19.08 7.22
C ASN A 9 -25.58 18.35 8.48
N ILE A 10 -26.47 17.92 9.38
CA ILE A 10 -26.10 17.08 10.54
C ILE A 10 -25.71 15.66 10.11
N PHE A 11 -26.41 15.06 9.15
CA PHE A 11 -26.02 13.76 8.58
C PHE A 11 -24.71 13.83 7.78
N LEU A 12 -24.49 14.91 7.02
CA LEU A 12 -23.21 15.14 6.33
C LEU A 12 -22.06 15.38 7.33
N GLY A 13 -22.33 16.07 8.45
CA GLY A 13 -21.39 16.29 9.54
C GLY A 13 -21.04 15.00 10.32
N LEU A 14 -22.02 14.14 10.59
CA LEU A 14 -21.79 12.85 11.25
C LEU A 14 -21.04 11.86 10.34
N LEU A 15 -21.27 11.88 9.03
CA LEU A 15 -20.57 11.05 8.05
C LEU A 15 -19.12 11.52 7.78
N LEU A 16 -18.80 12.78 8.04
CA LEU A 16 -17.43 13.30 8.02
C LEU A 16 -16.66 12.99 9.32
N CYS A 17 -17.37 12.75 10.41
CA CYS A 17 -16.83 12.48 11.75
C CYS A 17 -16.87 10.99 12.17
N SER A 18 -17.39 10.09 11.34
CA SER A 18 -17.41 8.65 11.67
C SER A 18 -16.00 8.07 11.60
N CYS A 19 -15.23 8.21 12.66
CA CYS A 19 -13.96 7.52 12.93
C CYS A 19 -14.25 6.09 13.38
N CYS A 20 -15.05 5.35 12.62
CA CYS A 20 -15.29 3.95 12.90
C CYS A 20 -14.09 3.17 12.37
N ARG A 21 -13.19 2.77 13.29
CA ARG A 21 -12.28 1.66 13.01
C ARG A 21 -13.12 0.44 12.64
N PRO A 22 -12.64 -0.42 11.73
CA PRO A 22 -13.30 -1.69 11.49
C PRO A 22 -13.44 -2.48 12.79
N SER A 23 -14.58 -3.11 12.99
CA SER A 23 -14.93 -3.83 14.23
C SER A 23 -15.08 -5.33 13.99
N SER A 24 -14.57 -5.84 12.87
CA SER A 24 -14.62 -7.27 12.59
C SER A 24 -13.59 -7.99 13.46
N ALA A 25 -13.94 -9.15 14.02
CA ALA A 25 -13.01 -9.93 14.83
C ALA A 25 -11.76 -10.35 14.03
N LYS A 26 -11.89 -10.53 12.72
CA LYS A 26 -10.75 -10.81 11.82
C LYS A 26 -9.79 -9.62 11.76
N TYR A 27 -10.31 -8.40 11.62
CA TYR A 27 -9.51 -7.18 11.65
C TYR A 27 -8.80 -6.99 12.99
N GLU A 28 -9.54 -7.08 14.09
CA GLU A 28 -8.98 -6.95 15.44
C GLU A 28 -7.85 -7.97 15.68
N ASN A 29 -8.07 -9.24 15.32
CA ASN A 29 -7.06 -10.28 15.44
C ASN A 29 -5.82 -10.02 14.55
N PHE A 30 -6.00 -9.46 13.35
CA PHE A 30 -4.89 -9.14 12.46
C PHE A 30 -3.99 -8.04 13.07
N TYR A 31 -4.60 -7.01 13.67
CA TYR A 31 -3.93 -5.84 14.23
C TYR A 31 -3.68 -5.88 15.75
N ALA A 32 -4.01 -6.97 16.45
CA ALA A 32 -3.81 -7.11 17.90
C ALA A 32 -2.36 -6.82 18.37
N HIS A 33 -1.38 -7.01 17.47
CA HIS A 33 0.03 -6.71 17.72
C HIS A 33 0.30 -5.21 17.98
N LEU A 34 -0.57 -4.31 17.49
CA LEU A 34 -0.47 -2.86 17.71
C LEU A 34 -0.94 -2.42 19.10
N GLU A 35 -1.81 -3.20 19.76
CA GLU A 35 -2.34 -2.87 21.09
C GLU A 35 -1.40 -3.28 22.22
N THR A 36 -0.43 -4.14 21.92
CA THR A 36 0.53 -4.60 22.92
C THR A 36 1.55 -3.50 23.17
N SER A 37 1.60 -2.97 24.39
CA SER A 37 2.71 -2.10 24.79
C SER A 37 3.97 -2.94 24.94
N TRP A 38 5.04 -2.61 24.20
CA TRP A 38 6.33 -3.27 24.33
C TRP A 38 7.46 -2.23 24.30
N LYS A 39 8.61 -2.62 24.89
CA LYS A 39 9.84 -1.84 24.81
C LYS A 39 10.79 -2.53 23.82
N PRO A 40 11.43 -1.80 22.91
CA PRO A 40 12.41 -2.40 22.02
C PRO A 40 13.51 -3.10 22.80
N CYS A 41 13.89 -4.31 22.35
CA CYS A 41 15.02 -5.01 22.91
C CYS A 41 16.34 -4.28 22.58
N GLN A 42 16.39 -3.61 21.44
CA GLN A 42 17.55 -2.87 20.95
C GLN A 42 17.11 -1.54 20.31
N THR A 43 17.84 -0.48 20.62
CA THR A 43 17.71 0.82 19.95
C THR A 43 18.65 0.89 18.75
N PHE A 44 18.29 1.68 17.75
CA PHE A 44 19.17 1.95 16.60
C PHE A 44 20.60 2.32 17.02
N LYS A 45 21.56 1.61 16.45
CA LYS A 45 22.98 1.94 16.47
C LYS A 45 23.52 1.82 15.05
N GLU A 46 24.09 2.91 14.55
CA GLU A 46 24.70 2.93 13.23
C GLU A 46 25.90 1.98 13.15
N SER A 47 26.02 1.29 12.02
CA SER A 47 27.12 0.38 11.70
C SER A 47 27.62 0.67 10.29
N THR A 48 28.72 0.03 9.87
CA THR A 48 29.30 0.28 8.54
C THR A 48 28.38 -0.17 7.41
N TYR A 49 27.74 -1.34 7.56
CA TYR A 49 26.82 -1.90 6.57
C TYR A 49 25.50 -2.22 7.28
N PHE A 50 24.42 -1.59 6.85
CA PHE A 50 23.10 -1.87 7.40
C PHE A 50 21.99 -1.67 6.38
N LEU A 51 20.90 -2.38 6.65
CA LEU A 51 19.62 -2.24 5.97
C LEU A 51 18.59 -1.76 6.98
N VAL A 52 17.84 -0.73 6.63
CA VAL A 52 16.59 -0.36 7.29
C VAL A 52 15.45 -0.66 6.33
N VAL A 53 14.47 -1.43 6.79
CA VAL A 53 13.20 -1.59 6.10
C VAL A 53 12.20 -0.64 6.76
N LEU A 54 11.56 0.17 5.93
CA LEU A 54 10.60 1.19 6.33
C LEU A 54 9.24 0.88 5.74
N VAL A 55 8.21 1.16 6.50
CA VAL A 55 6.83 0.91 6.07
C VAL A 55 5.89 1.98 6.57
N ASN A 56 4.97 2.39 5.69
CA ASN A 56 3.81 3.20 6.00
C ASN A 56 2.58 2.30 5.83
N ALA A 57 2.10 1.74 6.94
CA ALA A 57 0.93 0.88 6.99
C ALA A 57 -0.37 1.70 7.08
N ARG A 58 -1.41 1.30 6.34
CA ARG A 58 -2.74 1.96 6.37
C ARG A 58 -3.73 1.27 7.27
N HIS A 59 -3.40 0.07 7.71
CA HIS A 59 -4.23 -0.77 8.55
C HIS A 59 -5.56 -1.12 7.88
N LEU A 60 -5.49 -1.60 6.64
CA LEU A 60 -6.64 -1.94 5.79
C LEU A 60 -7.35 -3.22 6.28
N ASP A 61 -8.66 -3.32 6.04
CA ASP A 61 -9.42 -4.52 6.40
C ASP A 61 -9.42 -5.53 5.24
N TYR A 62 -8.61 -6.58 5.37
CA TYR A 62 -8.50 -7.67 4.39
C TYR A 62 -9.56 -8.77 4.54
N THR A 63 -10.61 -8.55 5.35
CA THR A 63 -11.65 -9.56 5.60
C THR A 63 -12.42 -9.95 4.34
N ASP A 64 -12.79 -8.96 3.53
CA ASP A 64 -13.51 -9.08 2.27
C ASP A 64 -13.30 -7.83 1.40
N ASN A 65 -13.72 -7.89 0.14
CA ASN A 65 -13.57 -6.80 -0.82
C ASN A 65 -14.31 -5.51 -0.42
N HIS A 66 -15.45 -5.60 0.27
CA HIS A 66 -16.20 -4.41 0.71
C HIS A 66 -15.44 -3.67 1.82
N SER A 67 -15.04 -4.39 2.86
CA SER A 67 -14.28 -3.87 4.01
C SER A 67 -12.92 -3.32 3.56
N PHE A 68 -12.28 -3.98 2.61
CA PHE A 68 -11.03 -3.53 2.01
C PHE A 68 -11.20 -2.19 1.27
N LEU A 69 -12.18 -2.10 0.36
CA LEU A 69 -12.46 -0.86 -0.37
C LEU A 69 -12.87 0.27 0.59
N GLN A 70 -13.69 -0.03 1.60
CA GLN A 70 -14.10 0.93 2.61
C GLN A 70 -12.89 1.52 3.35
N THR A 71 -11.97 0.67 3.82
CA THR A 71 -10.77 1.11 4.54
C THR A 71 -9.73 1.77 3.63
N MET A 72 -9.68 1.43 2.34
CA MET A 72 -8.89 2.19 1.36
C MET A 72 -9.44 3.61 1.17
N THR A 73 -10.77 3.80 1.13
CA THR A 73 -11.32 5.15 0.93
C THR A 73 -11.08 6.09 2.12
N LYS A 74 -10.97 5.52 3.33
CA LYS A 74 -10.61 6.24 4.55
C LYS A 74 -9.76 5.34 5.44
N HIS A 75 -8.47 5.64 5.51
CA HIS A 75 -7.50 4.80 6.20
C HIS A 75 -7.77 4.71 7.72
N PRO A 76 -7.80 3.51 8.31
CA PRO A 76 -7.93 3.36 9.75
C PRO A 76 -6.76 3.91 10.57
N SER A 77 -5.55 3.94 10.01
CA SER A 77 -4.35 4.38 10.74
C SER A 77 -4.33 5.90 11.02
N ASP A 78 -4.71 6.73 10.05
CA ASP A 78 -4.59 8.20 10.15
C ASP A 78 -5.86 8.96 9.70
N GLY A 79 -6.91 8.27 9.27
CA GLY A 79 -8.16 8.87 8.79
C GLY A 79 -8.05 9.59 7.45
N SER A 80 -6.90 9.52 6.77
CA SER A 80 -6.68 10.13 5.47
C SER A 80 -7.54 9.48 4.39
N LYS A 81 -7.84 10.24 3.33
CA LYS A 81 -8.77 9.86 2.24
C LYS A 81 -8.11 10.02 0.87
N ASN A 82 -6.83 9.66 0.78
CA ASN A 82 -6.07 9.71 -0.47
C ASN A 82 -6.15 8.40 -1.28
N CYS A 83 -6.74 7.35 -0.70
CA CYS A 83 -6.98 6.06 -1.36
C CYS A 83 -5.70 5.36 -1.80
N ASP A 84 -4.62 5.53 -1.03
CA ASP A 84 -3.41 4.73 -1.22
C ASP A 84 -3.53 3.43 -0.41
N VAL A 85 -2.54 2.54 -0.55
CA VAL A 85 -2.49 1.26 0.18
C VAL A 85 -1.28 1.18 1.10
N GLY A 86 -0.70 2.34 1.44
CA GLY A 86 0.57 2.44 2.13
C GLY A 86 1.76 2.27 1.18
N HIS A 87 2.95 2.20 1.77
CA HIS A 87 4.20 2.03 1.04
C HIS A 87 5.22 1.28 1.88
N ALA A 88 6.17 0.62 1.23
CA ALA A 88 7.31 -0.03 1.86
C ALA A 88 8.58 0.23 1.06
N TRP A 89 9.65 0.65 1.71
CA TRP A 89 10.90 1.01 1.06
C TRP A 89 12.10 0.64 1.93
N ILE A 90 13.29 0.75 1.36
CA ILE A 90 14.54 0.49 2.07
C ILE A 90 15.34 1.78 2.24
N TYR A 91 16.17 1.80 3.26
CA TYR A 91 17.37 2.62 3.35
C TYR A 91 18.56 1.68 3.54
N LEU A 92 19.46 1.65 2.57
CA LEU A 92 20.66 0.82 2.54
C LEU A 92 21.89 1.72 2.66
N ARG A 93 22.80 1.37 3.57
CA ARG A 93 24.07 2.08 3.72
C ARG A 93 25.23 1.11 3.86
N GLY A 94 26.35 1.47 3.22
CA GLY A 94 27.57 0.67 3.19
C GLY A 94 28.77 1.44 2.68
N MET A 95 29.88 0.73 2.52
CA MET A 95 31.10 1.25 1.90
C MET A 95 31.39 0.50 0.60
N LEU A 96 31.67 1.25 -0.47
CA LEU A 96 32.14 0.75 -1.77
C LEU A 96 33.43 1.49 -2.13
N ASP A 97 34.53 0.76 -2.33
CA ASP A 97 35.85 1.32 -2.65
C ASP A 97 36.32 2.45 -1.70
N GLY A 98 35.98 2.32 -0.40
CA GLY A 98 36.33 3.31 0.62
C GLY A 98 35.42 4.55 0.66
N VAL A 99 34.35 4.59 -0.15
CA VAL A 99 33.36 5.67 -0.17
C VAL A 99 32.04 5.18 0.43
N SER A 100 31.42 6.01 1.28
CA SER A 100 30.08 5.73 1.81
C SER A 100 29.05 5.81 0.70
N VAL A 101 28.25 4.76 0.55
CA VAL A 101 27.14 4.67 -0.41
C VAL A 101 25.85 4.56 0.39
N GLU A 102 24.89 5.39 0.03
CA GLU A 102 23.53 5.38 0.58
C GLU A 102 22.53 5.24 -0.55
N LEU A 103 21.52 4.41 -0.34
CA LEU A 103 20.43 4.21 -1.28
C LEU A 103 19.12 4.14 -0.50
N GLU A 104 18.19 5.01 -0.86
CA GLU A 104 16.86 5.01 -0.28
C GLU A 104 15.82 4.93 -1.40
N GLY A 105 14.87 4.01 -1.26
CA GLY A 105 13.74 3.93 -2.18
C GLY A 105 13.05 2.58 -2.22
N GLY A 106 12.02 2.51 -3.05
CA GLY A 106 11.15 1.35 -3.18
C GLY A 106 10.61 1.19 -4.61
N HIS A 107 9.98 0.05 -4.88
CA HIS A 107 9.30 -0.16 -6.15
C HIS A 107 7.92 0.48 -6.14
N SER A 108 7.67 1.40 -7.08
CA SER A 108 6.40 2.09 -7.29
C SER A 108 5.91 1.91 -8.73
N GLY A 109 4.64 2.20 -9.01
CA GLY A 109 4.05 1.99 -10.32
C GLY A 109 2.58 2.41 -10.38
N GLU A 110 1.83 1.85 -11.34
CA GLU A 110 0.40 2.13 -11.52
C GLU A 110 0.11 3.63 -11.79
N ARG A 111 0.97 4.28 -12.59
CA ARG A 111 0.85 5.71 -12.88
C ARG A 111 -0.31 6.01 -13.82
N GLY A 112 -0.70 5.04 -14.65
CA GLY A 112 -1.75 5.19 -15.65
C GLY A 112 -1.23 5.72 -16.98
N LEU A 113 0.08 5.56 -17.26
CA LEU A 113 0.74 6.21 -18.41
C LEU A 113 0.50 5.46 -19.72
N THR A 114 0.64 4.13 -19.69
CA THR A 114 0.53 3.26 -20.86
C THR A 114 -0.70 2.37 -20.82
N GLN A 115 -1.23 2.14 -19.63
CA GLN A 115 -2.37 1.29 -19.32
C GLN A 115 -3.21 1.95 -18.23
N ALA A 116 -4.50 1.66 -18.17
CA ALA A 116 -5.37 2.08 -17.08
C ALA A 116 -4.86 1.52 -15.75
N ARG A 117 -5.01 2.31 -14.68
CA ARG A 117 -4.74 1.85 -13.31
C ARG A 117 -5.62 0.66 -12.95
N TYR A 118 -5.30 -0.10 -11.90
CA TYR A 118 -6.04 -1.33 -11.59
C TYR A 118 -7.53 -1.07 -11.42
N PHE A 119 -7.89 -0.10 -10.57
CA PHE A 119 -9.30 0.24 -10.37
C PHE A 119 -9.97 0.74 -11.67
N GLU A 120 -9.30 1.61 -12.42
CA GLU A 120 -9.80 2.14 -13.69
C GLU A 120 -10.01 1.03 -14.73
N GLY A 121 -9.09 0.08 -14.84
CA GLY A 121 -9.19 -1.04 -15.78
C GLY A 121 -10.31 -2.02 -15.42
N ILE A 122 -10.57 -2.25 -14.13
CA ILE A 122 -11.73 -3.02 -13.67
C ILE A 122 -13.02 -2.29 -14.06
N MET A 123 -13.11 -0.98 -13.80
CA MET A 123 -14.27 -0.19 -14.18
C MET A 123 -14.47 -0.14 -15.70
N ASN A 124 -13.39 -0.02 -16.48
CA ASN A 124 -13.45 -0.08 -17.94
C ASN A 124 -13.90 -1.46 -18.44
N PHE A 125 -13.53 -2.55 -17.76
CA PHE A 125 -14.07 -3.88 -18.08
C PHE A 125 -15.56 -3.97 -17.79
N ILE A 126 -16.03 -3.44 -16.67
CA ILE A 126 -17.45 -3.42 -16.31
C ILE A 126 -18.26 -2.61 -17.35
N GLU A 127 -17.78 -1.44 -17.74
CA GLU A 127 -18.51 -0.51 -18.60
C GLU A 127 -18.40 -0.86 -20.10
N TYR A 128 -17.20 -1.26 -20.55
CA TYR A 128 -16.90 -1.41 -21.98
C TYR A 128 -16.49 -2.83 -22.39
N GLY A 129 -16.14 -3.71 -21.44
CA GLY A 129 -15.61 -5.03 -21.74
C GLY A 129 -14.13 -5.05 -22.16
N TYR A 130 -13.41 -3.95 -21.90
CA TYR A 130 -11.98 -3.81 -22.17
C TYR A 130 -11.32 -2.95 -21.09
N ALA A 131 -10.17 -3.35 -20.53
CA ALA A 131 -9.45 -2.52 -19.55
C ALA A 131 -8.90 -1.21 -20.13
N ASN A 132 -8.56 -1.21 -21.42
CA ASN A 132 -7.96 -0.08 -22.14
C ASN A 132 -8.75 0.20 -23.43
N PRO A 133 -10.01 0.68 -23.32
CA PRO A 133 -10.92 0.77 -24.46
C PRO A 133 -10.53 1.91 -25.41
N THR A 134 -10.41 1.59 -26.70
CA THR A 134 -10.34 2.59 -27.78
C THR A 134 -11.67 3.33 -27.94
N PRO A 135 -11.70 4.52 -28.59
CA PRO A 135 -12.96 5.22 -28.87
C PRO A 135 -13.99 4.38 -29.64
N ALA A 136 -13.54 3.45 -30.50
CA ALA A 136 -14.43 2.54 -31.21
C ALA A 136 -15.06 1.49 -30.29
N GLN A 137 -14.27 0.93 -29.37
CA GLN A 137 -14.75 -0.04 -28.37
C GLN A 137 -15.73 0.59 -27.38
N LYS A 138 -15.52 1.85 -26.97
CA LYS A 138 -16.50 2.57 -26.12
C LYS A 138 -17.88 2.69 -26.77
N ARG A 139 -17.96 2.79 -28.10
CA ARG A 139 -19.22 2.85 -28.86
C ARG A 139 -19.87 1.48 -29.06
N ARG A 140 -19.13 0.39 -28.81
CA ARG A 140 -19.57 -0.99 -29.00
C ARG A 140 -19.08 -1.84 -27.82
N PRO A 141 -19.58 -1.57 -26.61
CA PRO A 141 -19.16 -2.31 -25.43
C PRO A 141 -19.50 -3.79 -25.59
N ARG A 142 -18.72 -4.64 -24.93
CA ARG A 142 -19.01 -6.07 -24.82
C ARG A 142 -19.09 -6.46 -23.35
N TYR A 143 -19.75 -7.58 -23.08
CA TYR A 143 -19.72 -8.15 -21.75
C TYR A 143 -18.33 -8.72 -21.42
N GLU A 144 -17.84 -8.43 -20.21
CA GLU A 144 -16.69 -9.09 -19.59
C GLU A 144 -17.19 -9.80 -18.32
N ALA A 145 -16.99 -11.11 -18.25
CA ALA A 145 -17.48 -11.95 -17.16
C ALA A 145 -16.61 -11.83 -15.90
N ASN A 146 -15.34 -11.47 -16.07
CA ASN A 146 -14.37 -11.39 -14.99
C ASN A 146 -13.60 -10.06 -14.95
N PRO A 147 -14.25 -8.91 -14.74
CA PRO A 147 -13.56 -7.62 -14.68
C PRO A 147 -12.36 -7.58 -13.72
N ILE A 148 -12.45 -8.24 -12.56
CA ILE A 148 -11.37 -8.22 -11.57
C ILE A 148 -10.11 -8.98 -12.00
N ARG A 149 -10.15 -9.75 -13.09
CA ARG A 149 -8.96 -10.41 -13.65
C ARG A 149 -7.82 -9.41 -13.93
N TYR A 150 -8.16 -8.13 -14.09
CA TYR A 150 -7.20 -7.05 -14.28
C TYR A 150 -6.26 -6.87 -13.08
N LEU A 151 -6.66 -7.26 -11.87
CA LEU A 151 -5.79 -7.25 -10.67
C LEU A 151 -4.52 -8.10 -10.86
N TRP A 152 -4.56 -9.12 -11.72
CA TRP A 152 -3.40 -9.97 -12.04
C TRP A 152 -2.56 -9.47 -13.23
N GLN A 153 -2.96 -8.37 -13.86
CA GLN A 153 -2.24 -7.81 -15.00
C GLN A 153 -0.93 -7.18 -14.53
N ILE A 154 0.18 -7.41 -15.23
CA ILE A 154 1.41 -6.62 -15.06
C ILE A 154 1.21 -5.26 -15.75
N GLN A 155 1.48 -4.18 -15.01
CA GLN A 155 1.56 -2.82 -15.52
C GLN A 155 3.01 -2.53 -15.94
N LYS A 156 3.17 -1.86 -17.09
CA LYS A 156 4.48 -1.57 -17.69
C LYS A 156 5.03 -0.18 -17.39
N ASP A 157 4.58 0.43 -16.29
CA ASP A 157 4.93 1.80 -15.88
C ASP A 157 5.51 1.88 -14.46
N GLY A 158 6.01 0.76 -13.95
CA GLY A 158 6.73 0.73 -12.68
C GLY A 158 8.14 1.32 -12.77
N PHE A 159 8.67 1.75 -11.63
CA PHE A 159 9.95 2.44 -11.50
C PHE A 159 10.49 2.33 -10.07
N PHE A 160 11.80 2.54 -9.91
CA PHE A 160 12.39 2.77 -8.59
C PHE A 160 12.07 4.19 -8.14
N GLN A 161 11.30 4.31 -7.07
CA GLN A 161 10.99 5.58 -6.44
C GLN A 161 12.05 5.90 -5.40
N GLU A 162 12.88 6.90 -5.69
CA GLU A 162 13.90 7.40 -4.76
C GLU A 162 13.26 8.05 -3.53
N GLY A 163 13.83 7.78 -2.36
CA GLY A 163 13.35 8.27 -1.08
C GLY A 163 12.03 7.61 -0.61
N SER A 164 11.35 8.25 0.34
CA SER A 164 10.10 7.74 0.92
C SER A 164 8.87 7.87 0.02
N GLY A 165 8.99 8.60 -1.09
CA GLY A 165 7.86 8.91 -1.94
C GLY A 165 6.79 9.83 -1.33
N GLY A 166 7.13 10.55 -0.26
CA GLY A 166 6.20 11.41 0.48
C GLY A 166 5.41 10.65 1.55
N HIS A 167 5.87 9.45 1.95
CA HIS A 167 5.31 8.69 3.04
C HIS A 167 6.13 8.86 4.33
N SER A 168 5.44 8.99 5.46
CA SER A 168 6.05 8.88 6.79
C SER A 168 5.95 7.44 7.28
N PRO A 169 7.02 6.80 7.75
CA PRO A 169 6.94 5.41 8.21
C PRO A 169 6.12 5.31 9.50
N THR A 170 5.24 4.31 9.55
CA THR A 170 4.59 3.85 10.78
C THR A 170 5.52 2.95 11.58
N CYS A 171 6.45 2.26 10.91
CA CYS A 171 7.50 1.46 11.54
C CYS A 171 8.78 1.47 10.67
N ALA A 172 9.93 1.47 11.32
CA ALA A 172 11.22 1.21 10.69
C ALA A 172 12.05 0.26 11.55
N ALA A 173 12.67 -0.74 10.91
CA ALA A 173 13.49 -1.72 11.60
C ALA A 173 14.82 -1.92 10.85
N LYS A 174 15.91 -1.98 11.62
CA LYS A 174 17.28 -2.04 11.11
C LYS A 174 17.95 -3.36 11.45
N ILE A 175 18.68 -3.93 10.50
CA ILE A 175 19.61 -5.05 10.71
C ILE A 175 21.02 -4.65 10.26
N ASP A 176 22.01 -5.27 10.88
CA ASP A 176 23.39 -5.20 10.41
C ASP A 176 23.59 -6.15 9.24
N LEU A 177 24.42 -5.74 8.28
CA LEU A 177 24.77 -6.53 7.11
C LEU A 177 26.24 -6.91 7.13
N THR A 178 26.58 -8.00 6.45
CA THR A 178 27.94 -8.21 5.96
C THR A 178 28.17 -7.38 4.69
N GLN A 179 29.44 -7.21 4.30
CA GLN A 179 29.78 -6.55 3.05
C GLN A 179 29.20 -7.31 1.83
N GLU A 180 29.21 -8.64 1.87
CA GLU A 180 28.67 -9.48 0.80
C GLU A 180 27.16 -9.30 0.65
N GLN A 181 26.42 -9.25 1.76
CA GLN A 181 24.98 -8.99 1.75
C GLN A 181 24.69 -7.59 1.18
N PHE A 182 25.45 -6.56 1.61
CA PHE A 182 25.33 -5.21 1.06
C PHE A 182 25.53 -5.17 -0.46
N LEU A 183 26.60 -5.80 -0.96
CA LEU A 183 26.90 -5.85 -2.41
C LEU A 183 25.83 -6.64 -3.17
N SER A 184 25.33 -7.73 -2.60
CA SER A 184 24.23 -8.52 -3.18
C SER A 184 22.94 -7.71 -3.31
N ILE A 185 22.57 -6.96 -2.26
CA ILE A 185 21.41 -6.07 -2.29
C ILE A 185 21.61 -4.96 -3.33
N LEU A 186 22.79 -4.34 -3.40
CA LEU A 186 23.08 -3.29 -4.38
C LEU A 186 22.93 -3.81 -5.82
N ALA A 187 23.47 -4.99 -6.11
CA ALA A 187 23.32 -5.65 -7.41
C ALA A 187 21.86 -6.02 -7.72
N PHE A 188 21.12 -6.49 -6.71
CA PHE A 188 19.69 -6.77 -6.84
C PHE A 188 18.91 -5.50 -7.20
N VAL A 189 19.11 -4.41 -6.46
CA VAL A 189 18.42 -3.13 -6.70
C VAL A 189 18.68 -2.61 -8.12
N GLN A 190 19.89 -2.78 -8.66
CA GLN A 190 20.24 -2.35 -10.02
C GLN A 190 19.61 -3.22 -11.12
N SER A 191 19.41 -4.52 -10.86
CA SER A 191 18.91 -5.49 -11.84
C SER A 191 17.42 -5.79 -11.71
N TYR A 192 16.76 -5.25 -10.68
CA TYR A 192 15.36 -5.50 -10.40
C TYR A 192 14.44 -5.00 -11.53
N PRO A 193 13.43 -5.78 -11.96
CA PRO A 193 12.60 -5.44 -13.11
C PRO A 193 11.51 -4.41 -12.75
N TYR A 194 11.89 -3.19 -12.38
CA TYR A 194 10.96 -2.14 -11.95
C TYR A 194 9.88 -1.82 -12.98
N GLN A 195 10.17 -1.97 -14.28
CA GLN A 195 9.19 -1.77 -15.33
C GLN A 195 7.98 -2.71 -15.23
N GLU A 196 8.05 -3.78 -14.44
CA GLU A 196 6.98 -4.75 -14.26
C GLU A 196 6.33 -4.60 -12.89
N TYR A 197 5.36 -3.68 -12.78
CA TYR A 197 4.59 -3.51 -11.55
C TYR A 197 3.41 -4.47 -11.50
N SER A 198 3.22 -5.16 -10.38
CA SER A 198 1.97 -5.86 -10.10
C SER A 198 1.58 -5.85 -8.62
N ILE A 199 0.28 -5.75 -8.32
CA ILE A 199 -0.19 -5.77 -6.92
C ILE A 199 0.01 -7.13 -6.24
N VAL A 200 -0.01 -8.23 -7.01
CA VAL A 200 0.22 -9.59 -6.49
C VAL A 200 1.71 -9.96 -6.42
N ARG A 201 2.58 -9.22 -7.13
CA ARG A 201 4.04 -9.44 -7.16
C ARG A 201 4.76 -8.23 -7.77
N ASN A 202 6.00 -8.01 -7.43
CA ASN A 202 6.79 -6.88 -7.97
C ASN A 202 6.11 -5.52 -7.71
N GLN A 203 6.10 -5.17 -6.43
CA GLN A 203 5.71 -3.88 -5.87
C GLN A 203 6.43 -3.66 -4.53
N CYS A 204 6.31 -2.47 -3.95
CA CYS A 204 6.98 -2.03 -2.72
C CYS A 204 7.18 -3.10 -1.63
N ALA A 205 6.12 -3.76 -1.14
CA ALA A 205 6.18 -4.79 -0.09
C ALA A 205 6.92 -6.06 -0.53
N SER A 206 6.67 -6.53 -1.76
CA SER A 206 7.40 -7.70 -2.29
C SER A 206 8.88 -7.39 -2.56
N PHE A 207 9.20 -6.13 -2.90
CA PHE A 207 10.56 -5.66 -3.13
C PHE A 207 11.35 -5.64 -1.83
N VAL A 208 10.81 -5.03 -0.75
CA VAL A 208 11.49 -5.05 0.56
C VAL A 208 11.63 -6.46 1.12
N SER A 209 10.64 -7.34 0.88
CA SER A 209 10.70 -8.75 1.33
C SER A 209 11.85 -9.50 0.65
N GLN A 210 12.05 -9.29 -0.66
CA GLN A 210 13.14 -9.90 -1.42
C GLN A 210 14.50 -9.36 -0.98
N ILE A 211 14.62 -8.06 -0.73
CA ILE A 211 15.85 -7.46 -0.20
C ILE A 211 16.18 -7.99 1.19
N ALA A 212 15.18 -8.07 2.08
CA ALA A 212 15.37 -8.61 3.42
C ALA A 212 15.84 -10.07 3.35
N ALA A 213 15.34 -10.86 2.41
CA ALA A 213 15.79 -12.24 2.20
C ALA A 213 17.27 -12.33 1.78
N LEU A 214 17.80 -11.38 1.00
CA LEU A 214 19.23 -11.29 0.68
C LEU A 214 20.12 -10.98 1.90
N ALA A 215 19.52 -10.47 2.98
CA ALA A 215 20.16 -10.22 4.25
C ALA A 215 19.86 -11.29 5.31
N ASP A 216 19.40 -12.48 4.88
CA ASP A 216 18.96 -13.57 5.76
C ASP A 216 17.87 -13.14 6.75
N TRP A 217 17.06 -12.15 6.38
CA TRP A 217 15.95 -11.65 7.18
C TRP A 217 14.61 -11.97 6.52
N HIS A 218 13.93 -12.97 7.07
CA HIS A 218 12.65 -13.41 6.55
C HIS A 218 11.54 -12.46 6.99
N LEU A 219 10.99 -11.70 6.04
CA LEU A 219 9.85 -10.81 6.22
C LEU A 219 8.72 -11.25 5.27
N PRO A 220 7.81 -12.15 5.70
CA PRO A 220 6.58 -12.41 4.96
C PRO A 220 5.82 -11.10 4.76
N GLY A 221 5.40 -10.85 3.52
CA GLY A 221 4.65 -9.64 3.16
C GLY A 221 3.25 -9.92 2.63
N GLU A 222 2.81 -11.17 2.58
CA GLU A 222 1.61 -11.56 1.84
C GLU A 222 0.37 -11.71 2.72
N VAL A 223 -0.78 -11.29 2.19
CA VAL A 223 -2.11 -11.50 2.76
C VAL A 223 -3.08 -11.95 1.67
N THR A 224 -3.86 -12.98 1.96
CA THR A 224 -4.91 -13.48 1.07
C THR A 224 -6.26 -12.96 1.52
N MET A 225 -7.01 -12.32 0.62
CA MET A 225 -8.41 -11.97 0.85
C MET A 225 -9.35 -12.82 -0.01
N GLN A 226 -10.57 -13.01 0.48
CA GLN A 226 -11.67 -13.53 -0.34
C GLN A 226 -12.31 -12.38 -1.10
N LEU A 227 -12.61 -12.62 -2.37
CA LEU A 227 -13.28 -11.68 -3.25
C LEU A 227 -14.67 -12.21 -3.55
N GLU A 228 -15.71 -11.52 -3.11
CA GLU A 228 -17.08 -11.87 -3.48
C GLU A 228 -17.30 -11.73 -5.00
N PRO A 229 -18.12 -12.58 -5.63
CA PRO A 229 -18.37 -12.54 -7.08
C PRO A 229 -19.08 -11.26 -7.52
N GLN A 230 -19.77 -10.61 -6.59
CA GLN A 230 -20.52 -9.38 -6.81
C GLN A 230 -20.19 -8.37 -5.72
N LEU A 231 -20.24 -7.09 -6.08
CA LEU A 231 -20.08 -5.98 -5.15
C LEU A 231 -21.28 -5.06 -5.28
N LYS A 232 -21.90 -4.74 -4.15
CA LYS A 232 -22.94 -3.73 -4.10
C LYS A 232 -22.32 -2.37 -3.88
N ILE A 233 -22.49 -1.48 -4.84
CA ILE A 233 -22.06 -0.09 -4.77
C ILE A 233 -23.31 0.78 -4.89
N GLY A 234 -23.68 1.44 -3.80
CA GLY A 234 -24.94 2.18 -3.70
C GLY A 234 -26.15 1.28 -4.00
N GLY A 235 -26.93 1.66 -5.01
CA GLY A 235 -28.10 0.88 -5.47
C GLY A 235 -27.77 -0.23 -6.47
N GLU A 236 -26.55 -0.28 -7.00
CA GLU A 236 -26.18 -1.16 -8.11
C GLU A 236 -25.42 -2.40 -7.61
N THR A 237 -25.64 -3.52 -8.28
CA THR A 237 -24.88 -4.76 -8.05
C THR A 237 -23.98 -4.99 -9.25
N ILE A 238 -22.67 -4.96 -9.01
CA ILE A 238 -21.63 -5.09 -10.03
C ILE A 238 -21.11 -6.52 -10.01
N GLN A 239 -21.08 -7.18 -11.17
CA GLN A 239 -20.41 -8.47 -11.31
C GLN A 239 -18.89 -8.27 -11.37
N LEU A 240 -18.17 -8.86 -10.42
CA LEU A 240 -16.71 -8.83 -10.35
C LEU A 240 -16.07 -10.02 -11.07
N TRP A 241 -16.61 -11.22 -10.88
CA TRP A 241 -16.14 -12.44 -11.53
C TRP A 241 -17.21 -13.53 -11.58
N GLN A 242 -17.18 -14.37 -12.61
CA GLN A 242 -17.95 -15.61 -12.72
C GLN A 242 -17.08 -16.86 -12.60
N ASP A 243 -15.78 -16.74 -12.93
CA ASP A 243 -14.79 -17.80 -12.79
C ASP A 243 -14.27 -17.86 -11.34
N PRO A 244 -14.50 -18.96 -10.59
CA PRO A 244 -14.06 -19.10 -9.20
C PRO A 244 -12.55 -19.04 -9.00
N SER A 245 -11.73 -19.14 -10.05
CA SER A 245 -10.28 -18.91 -9.94
C SER A 245 -9.92 -17.49 -9.49
N TYR A 246 -10.85 -16.54 -9.60
CA TYR A 246 -10.70 -15.17 -9.10
C TYR A 246 -11.34 -14.93 -7.72
N ALA A 247 -11.83 -15.97 -7.04
CA ALA A 247 -12.46 -15.83 -5.72
C ALA A 247 -11.50 -15.43 -4.59
N GLN A 248 -10.19 -15.51 -4.84
CA GLN A 248 -9.15 -15.16 -3.87
C GLN A 248 -8.04 -14.39 -4.55
N ILE A 249 -7.46 -13.43 -3.84
CA ILE A 249 -6.25 -12.74 -4.26
C ILE A 249 -5.25 -12.70 -3.11
N THR A 250 -4.00 -13.03 -3.41
CA THR A 250 -2.87 -12.83 -2.49
C THR A 250 -2.14 -11.56 -2.90
N LEU A 251 -2.09 -10.61 -1.97
CA LEU A 251 -1.44 -9.32 -2.13
C LEU A 251 -0.20 -9.28 -1.26
N SER A 252 0.88 -8.68 -1.77
CA SER A 252 1.93 -8.17 -0.88
C SER A 252 1.43 -6.87 -0.21
N SER A 253 1.63 -6.69 1.09
CA SER A 253 0.99 -5.64 1.89
C SER A 253 1.99 -4.97 2.85
N PRO A 254 2.07 -3.62 2.85
CA PRO A 254 2.75 -2.86 3.89
C PRO A 254 2.30 -3.23 5.31
N ASP A 255 1.01 -3.52 5.53
CA ASP A 255 0.49 -3.87 6.86
C ASP A 255 1.06 -5.20 7.38
N VAL A 256 1.27 -6.18 6.50
CA VAL A 256 1.91 -7.46 6.86
C VAL A 256 3.40 -7.26 7.12
N ILE A 257 4.07 -6.41 6.33
CA ILE A 257 5.47 -6.06 6.57
C ILE A 257 5.61 -5.43 7.95
N GLU A 258 4.80 -4.42 8.30
CA GLU A 258 4.81 -3.78 9.61
C GLU A 258 4.74 -4.78 10.75
N LYS A 259 3.76 -5.69 10.72
CA LYS A 259 3.62 -6.75 11.72
C LYS A 259 4.91 -7.54 11.92
N ASN A 260 5.58 -7.92 10.83
CA ASN A 260 6.82 -8.71 10.88
C ASN A 260 8.04 -7.88 11.30
N LEU A 261 8.08 -6.58 10.97
CA LEU A 261 9.12 -5.67 11.48
C LEU A 261 9.00 -5.53 13.00
N LEU A 262 7.78 -5.28 13.51
CA LEU A 262 7.52 -5.14 14.94
C LEU A 262 7.90 -6.42 15.69
N GLU A 263 7.57 -7.59 15.15
CA GLU A 263 7.98 -8.88 15.73
C GLU A 263 9.51 -9.05 15.73
N SER A 264 10.18 -8.65 14.65
CA SER A 264 11.65 -8.70 14.57
C SER A 264 12.31 -7.79 15.59
N ILE A 265 11.74 -6.60 15.85
CA ILE A 265 12.23 -5.71 16.90
C ILE A 265 11.97 -6.29 18.29
N ARG A 266 10.76 -6.83 18.52
CA ARG A 266 10.34 -7.42 19.79
C ARG A 266 11.23 -8.59 20.21
N THR A 267 11.61 -9.42 19.25
CA THR A 267 12.47 -10.60 19.45
C THR A 267 13.96 -10.27 19.46
N GLY A 268 14.35 -9.01 19.23
CA GLY A 268 15.75 -8.58 19.19
C GLY A 268 16.51 -8.98 17.93
N ARG A 269 15.82 -9.48 16.91
CA ARG A 269 16.39 -9.78 15.58
C ARG A 269 16.71 -8.49 14.81
N ALA A 270 15.94 -7.43 15.03
CA ALA A 270 16.14 -6.12 14.43
C ALA A 270 16.14 -5.02 15.51
N GLN A 271 16.70 -3.87 15.17
CA GLN A 271 16.74 -2.67 16.00
C GLN A 271 15.60 -1.73 15.60
N GLU A 272 14.94 -1.10 16.59
CA GLU A 272 13.94 -0.07 16.33
C GLU A 272 14.62 1.18 15.72
N ALA A 273 14.17 1.61 14.53
CA ALA A 273 14.83 2.64 13.74
C ALA A 273 13.93 3.86 13.42
N SER A 274 12.66 3.86 13.83
CA SER A 274 11.69 4.89 13.41
C SER A 274 12.11 6.27 13.92
N ARG A 275 12.54 6.37 15.19
CA ARG A 275 13.00 7.66 15.75
C ARG A 275 14.24 8.19 15.05
N TRP A 276 15.20 7.32 14.76
CA TRP A 276 16.40 7.69 14.02
C TRP A 276 16.01 8.24 12.65
N TYR A 277 15.19 7.51 11.90
CA TYR A 277 14.79 7.90 10.55
C TYR A 277 14.05 9.23 10.52
N THR A 278 13.03 9.43 11.39
CA THR A 278 12.29 10.70 11.46
C THR A 278 13.17 11.89 11.85
N SER A 279 14.23 11.66 12.64
CA SER A 279 15.16 12.71 13.03
C SER A 279 16.14 13.11 11.92
N THR A 280 16.50 12.18 11.03
CA THR A 280 17.44 12.40 9.93
C THR A 280 16.77 12.76 8.61
N HIS A 281 15.47 12.44 8.47
CA HIS A 281 14.66 12.69 7.28
C HIS A 281 13.39 13.46 7.67
N PRO A 282 13.51 14.73 8.11
CA PRO A 282 12.35 15.53 8.47
C PRO A 282 11.42 15.71 7.27
N GLU A 283 10.13 15.41 7.48
CA GLU A 283 9.08 15.62 6.47
C GLU A 283 9.13 17.06 5.92
N PRO A 284 9.16 17.25 4.59
CA PRO A 284 8.99 18.59 4.04
C PRO A 284 7.60 19.12 4.43
N THR A 285 7.54 20.35 4.96
CA THR A 285 6.25 21.00 5.30
C THR A 285 5.36 21.11 4.06
N VAL A 286 4.38 20.21 3.96
CA VAL A 286 3.38 20.21 2.87
C VAL A 286 2.51 21.45 2.99
N SER A 287 2.56 22.31 1.98
CA SER A 287 1.79 23.55 1.90
C SER A 287 0.28 23.29 1.96
N LEU A 288 -0.47 24.14 2.68
CA LEU A 288 -1.93 24.09 2.77
C LEU A 288 -2.61 24.09 1.37
N MET A 289 -1.97 24.71 0.38
CA MET A 289 -2.43 24.76 -1.01
C MET A 289 -2.48 23.38 -1.69
N GLU A 290 -1.53 22.48 -1.40
CA GLU A 290 -1.51 21.13 -1.99
C GLU A 290 -2.59 20.24 -1.40
N LYS A 291 -2.89 20.40 -0.10
CA LYS A 291 -4.00 19.71 0.56
C LYS A 291 -5.36 20.11 -0.02
N ILE A 292 -5.52 21.36 -0.43
CA ILE A 292 -6.74 21.90 -1.06
C ILE A 292 -6.90 21.37 -2.50
N ARG A 293 -5.80 21.26 -3.26
CA ARG A 293 -5.82 20.83 -4.67
C ARG A 293 -6.33 19.40 -4.89
N LEU A 294 -6.15 18.52 -3.90
CA LEU A 294 -6.62 17.13 -3.94
C LEU A 294 -8.11 16.97 -3.56
N ALA A 295 -8.77 18.00 -3.05
CA ALA A 295 -10.15 17.91 -2.56
C ALA A 295 -11.21 17.50 -3.62
N PRO A 296 -11.17 17.95 -4.89
CA PRO A 296 -12.18 17.59 -5.89
C PRO A 296 -12.13 16.11 -6.29
N GLN A 297 -10.93 15.54 -6.44
CA GLN A 297 -10.74 14.11 -6.74
C GLN A 297 -11.23 13.22 -5.59
N ARG A 298 -11.13 13.71 -4.34
CA ARG A 298 -11.64 13.03 -3.14
C ARG A 298 -13.17 12.96 -3.10
N ILE A 299 -13.87 14.02 -3.55
CA ILE A 299 -15.34 14.06 -3.57
C ILE A 299 -15.91 13.11 -4.62
N GLN A 300 -15.36 13.11 -5.85
CA GLN A 300 -15.83 12.24 -6.93
C GLN A 300 -15.70 10.75 -6.57
N ARG A 301 -14.65 10.38 -5.84
CA ARG A 301 -14.42 8.99 -5.39
C ARG A 301 -15.30 8.59 -4.21
N LEU A 302 -15.57 9.49 -3.27
CA LEU A 302 -16.50 9.22 -2.16
C LEU A 302 -17.94 8.99 -2.64
N LEU A 303 -18.33 9.56 -3.78
CA LEU A 303 -19.65 9.35 -4.38
C LEU A 303 -19.78 7.99 -5.08
N LEU A 304 -18.66 7.37 -5.47
CA LEU A 304 -18.63 6.04 -6.11
C LEU A 304 -18.71 4.88 -5.12
N PHE A 305 -18.66 5.11 -3.80
CA PHE A 305 -18.68 4.04 -2.78
C PHE A 305 -19.71 4.32 -1.67
N ARG A 306 -20.75 5.10 -1.98
CA ARG A 306 -21.90 5.37 -1.10
C ARG A 306 -23.13 4.62 -1.56
#